data_AF-G6ADD4-F1
#
_entry.id   AF-G6ADD4-F1
#
_cell.length_a   1.000
_cell.length_b   1.000
_cell.length_c   1.000
_cell.angle_alpha   90.00
_cell.angle_beta   90.00
_cell.angle_gamma   90.00
#
_symmetry.space_group_name_H-M   'P 1'
#
loop_
_entity.id
_entity.type
_entity.pdbx_description
1 polymer ?
#
loop_
_entity_poly.entity_id
_entity_poly.type
_entity_poly.pdbx_seq_one_letter_code
_entity_poly.pdbx_strand_id
1 'polypeptide(L)'
;MRKSIILTIALIASLSISAQTKEKQDSLNIPVILVDGVEVQSIDNLDQKDIISVDVIKNSALTRIFYPRTGGIISITTKSKKYLKPLVQKYQEDMKKAKSDKKPGQIYIR
;
A
#
# COMPACT_ATOMS: atom_id res chain seq x y z
N MET A 1 15.79 -1.00 51.53
CA MET A 1 15.00 -0.11 50.65
C MET A 1 15.22 -0.38 49.16
N ARG A 2 16.47 -0.49 48.66
CA ARG A 2 16.76 -0.67 47.22
C ARG A 2 16.18 -1.97 46.61
N LYS A 3 16.19 -3.09 47.34
CA LYS A 3 15.68 -4.40 46.84
C LYS A 3 14.15 -4.43 46.64
N SER A 4 13.41 -3.75 47.51
CA SER A 4 11.93 -3.68 47.43
C SER A 4 11.47 -2.85 46.22
N ILE A 5 12.18 -1.76 45.91
CA ILE A 5 11.90 -0.89 44.75
C ILE A 5 12.14 -1.63 43.42
N ILE A 6 13.15 -2.49 43.36
CA ILE A 6 13.43 -3.28 42.15
C ILE A 6 12.30 -4.30 41.92
N LEU A 7 11.79 -4.91 42.99
CA LEU A 7 10.71 -5.90 42.91
C LEU A 7 9.40 -5.29 42.44
N THR A 8 9.07 -4.08 42.91
CA THR A 8 7.85 -3.37 42.48
C THR A 8 7.93 -2.92 41.02
N ILE A 9 9.09 -2.45 40.56
CA ILE A 9 9.29 -2.09 39.14
C ILE A 9 9.18 -3.32 38.23
N ALA A 10 9.78 -4.45 38.63
CA ALA A 10 9.70 -5.70 37.86
C ALA A 10 8.25 -6.22 37.75
N LEU A 11 7.47 -6.10 38.84
CA LEU A 11 6.06 -6.50 38.85
C LEU A 11 5.21 -5.63 37.89
N ILE A 12 5.39 -4.30 37.93
CA ILE A 12 4.67 -3.36 37.05
C ILE A 12 5.04 -3.59 35.57
N ALA A 13 6.31 -3.88 35.27
CA ALA A 13 6.75 -4.20 33.92
C ALA A 13 6.12 -5.50 33.40
N SER A 14 6.00 -6.54 34.24
CA SER A 14 5.39 -7.81 33.85
C SER A 14 3.89 -7.73 33.54
N LEU A 15 3.13 -6.88 34.25
CA LEU A 15 1.70 -6.65 33.95
C LEU A 15 1.50 -5.90 32.61
N SER A 16 2.46 -5.06 32.21
CA SER A 16 2.37 -4.26 30.99
C SER A 16 2.70 -5.06 29.72
N ILE A 17 3.41 -6.18 29.84
CA ILE A 17 3.81 -7.04 28.71
C ILE A 17 2.61 -7.78 28.12
N SER A 18 1.65 -8.21 28.96
CA SER A 18 0.46 -8.95 28.51
C SER A 18 -0.54 -8.11 27.70
N ALA A 19 -0.41 -6.77 27.69
CA ALA A 19 -1.28 -5.88 26.92
C ALA A 19 -0.83 -5.68 25.46
N GLN A 20 0.36 -6.15 25.08
CA GLN A 20 0.84 -6.14 23.69
C GLN A 20 0.52 -7.46 22.99
N THR A 21 -0.71 -7.95 23.09
CA THR A 21 -1.19 -8.93 22.13
C THR A 21 -1.25 -8.23 20.78
N LYS A 22 -0.46 -8.70 19.80
CA LYS A 22 -0.69 -8.31 18.41
C LYS A 22 -2.13 -8.72 18.08
N GLU A 23 -3.03 -7.76 18.04
CA GLU A 23 -4.39 -7.93 17.53
C GLU A 23 -4.26 -8.71 16.22
N LYS A 24 -4.80 -9.93 16.21
CA LYS A 24 -4.81 -10.78 15.03
C LYS A 24 -5.78 -10.10 14.06
N GLN A 25 -5.26 -9.22 13.23
CA GLN A 25 -6.06 -8.55 12.22
C GLN A 25 -6.68 -9.62 11.33
N ASP A 26 -8.01 -9.75 11.40
CA ASP A 26 -8.73 -10.74 10.62
C ASP A 26 -8.44 -10.54 9.14
N SER A 27 -7.97 -11.60 8.48
CA SER A 27 -7.70 -11.56 7.05
C SER A 27 -9.02 -11.39 6.32
N LEU A 28 -9.16 -10.34 5.51
CA LEU A 28 -10.34 -10.17 4.66
C LEU A 28 -10.10 -10.88 3.34
N ASN A 29 -10.98 -11.83 3.00
CA ASN A 29 -10.97 -12.51 1.71
C ASN A 29 -11.56 -11.61 0.60
N ILE A 30 -10.93 -10.46 0.40
CA ILE A 30 -11.30 -9.44 -0.59
C ILE A 30 -10.16 -9.36 -1.61
N PRO A 31 -10.44 -9.44 -2.92
CA PRO A 31 -9.42 -9.30 -3.94
C PRO A 31 -9.00 -7.83 -4.10
N VAL A 32 -7.77 -7.60 -4.54
CA VAL A 32 -7.31 -6.28 -5.00
C VAL A 32 -7.47 -6.20 -6.50
N ILE A 33 -8.08 -5.13 -7.00
CA ILE A 33 -8.27 -4.90 -8.43
C ILE A 33 -7.28 -3.85 -8.90
N LEU A 34 -6.39 -4.24 -9.80
CA LEU A 34 -5.41 -3.36 -10.43
C LEU A 34 -5.79 -3.18 -11.90
N VAL A 35 -6.08 -1.96 -12.32
CA VAL A 35 -6.28 -1.63 -13.74
C VAL A 35 -5.05 -0.87 -14.24
N ASP A 36 -4.31 -1.49 -15.15
CA ASP A 36 -3.02 -0.99 -15.65
C ASP A 36 -2.01 -0.65 -14.53
N GLY A 37 -2.06 -1.42 -13.43
CA GLY A 37 -1.23 -1.22 -12.24
C GLY A 37 -1.75 -0.19 -11.24
N VAL A 38 -2.90 0.44 -11.49
CA VAL A 38 -3.56 1.36 -10.55
C VAL A 38 -4.64 0.63 -9.77
N GLU A 39 -4.60 0.69 -8.44
CA GLU A 39 -5.66 0.13 -7.59
C GLU A 39 -6.96 0.93 -7.77
N VAL A 40 -8.05 0.23 -8.09
CA VAL A 40 -9.39 0.82 -8.24
C VAL A 40 -10.37 0.13 -7.31
N GLN A 41 -11.36 0.89 -6.81
CA GLN A 41 -12.40 0.34 -5.93
C GLN A 41 -13.51 -0.38 -6.71
N SER A 42 -13.79 0.06 -7.94
CA SER A 42 -14.81 -0.52 -8.82
C SER A 42 -14.35 -0.44 -10.28
N ILE A 43 -14.80 -1.41 -11.07
CA ILE A 43 -14.59 -1.52 -12.52
C ILE A 43 -15.86 -1.26 -13.33
N ASP A 44 -16.94 -0.80 -12.71
CA ASP A 44 -18.25 -0.61 -13.37
C ASP A 44 -18.18 0.38 -14.56
N ASN A 45 -17.24 1.33 -14.49
CA ASN A 45 -17.01 2.35 -15.52
C ASN A 45 -15.94 1.95 -16.56
N LEU A 46 -15.52 0.68 -16.57
CA LEU A 46 -14.56 0.14 -17.52
C LEU A 46 -15.30 -0.43 -18.73
N ASP A 47 -14.95 0.05 -19.92
CA ASP A 47 -15.53 -0.44 -21.17
C ASP A 47 -14.94 -1.82 -21.51
N GLN A 48 -15.79 -2.83 -21.69
CA GLN A 48 -15.37 -4.18 -22.01
C GLN A 48 -14.54 -4.25 -23.30
N LYS A 49 -14.81 -3.38 -24.30
CA LYS A 49 -14.06 -3.37 -25.56
C LYS A 49 -12.63 -2.83 -25.40
N ASP A 50 -12.38 -2.15 -24.29
CA ASP A 50 -11.07 -1.57 -23.95
C ASP A 50 -10.18 -2.58 -23.22
N ILE A 51 -10.74 -3.66 -22.69
CA ILE A 51 -9.98 -4.70 -21.99
C ILE A 51 -9.17 -5.52 -22.99
N ILE A 52 -7.89 -5.74 -22.67
CA ILE A 52 -6.97 -6.60 -23.41
C ILE A 52 -6.88 -7.96 -22.71
N SER A 53 -6.62 -7.97 -21.40
CA SER A 53 -6.48 -9.19 -20.60
C SER A 53 -6.96 -8.97 -19.18
N VAL A 54 -7.34 -10.07 -18.53
CA VAL A 54 -7.64 -10.13 -17.10
C VAL A 54 -6.90 -11.34 -16.52
N ASP A 55 -6.00 -11.08 -15.60
CA ASP A 55 -5.13 -12.07 -14.98
C ASP A 55 -5.43 -12.17 -13.49
N VAL A 56 -5.66 -13.39 -12.99
CA VAL A 56 -5.92 -13.64 -11.56
C VAL A 56 -4.66 -14.19 -10.91
N ILE A 57 -4.04 -13.39 -10.05
CA ILE A 57 -2.77 -13.68 -9.41
C ILE A 57 -3.00 -14.07 -7.95
N LYS A 58 -2.64 -15.31 -7.60
CA LYS A 58 -2.75 -15.86 -6.23
C LYS A 58 -1.39 -16.15 -5.58
N ASN A 59 -0.33 -15.54 -6.08
CA ASN A 59 1.02 -15.72 -5.56
C ASN A 59 1.15 -15.09 -4.15
N SER A 60 1.56 -15.89 -3.18
CA SER A 60 1.69 -15.51 -1.77
C SER A 60 2.61 -14.30 -1.54
N ALA A 61 3.69 -14.17 -2.32
CA ALA A 61 4.63 -13.05 -2.20
C ALA A 61 3.99 -11.71 -2.61
N LEU A 62 3.18 -11.72 -3.67
CA LEU A 62 2.50 -10.53 -4.17
C LEU A 62 1.29 -10.16 -3.32
N THR A 63 0.49 -11.15 -2.89
CA THR A 63 -0.66 -10.90 -2.00
C THR A 63 -0.24 -10.32 -0.66
N ARG A 64 0.99 -10.60 -0.18
CA ARG A 64 1.51 -10.05 1.07
C ARG A 64 1.64 -8.53 1.05
N ILE A 65 1.88 -7.93 -0.12
CA ILE A 65 2.00 -6.48 -0.30
C ILE A 65 0.67 -5.78 0.04
N PHE A 66 -0.45 -6.48 -0.14
CA PHE A 66 -1.80 -5.95 0.05
C PHE A 66 -2.48 -6.43 1.34
N TYR A 67 -1.72 -7.01 2.28
CA TYR A 67 -2.26 -7.41 3.58
C TYR A 67 -2.99 -6.23 4.26
N PRO A 68 -4.20 -6.42 4.84
CA PRO A 68 -4.83 -7.69 5.23
C PRO A 68 -5.71 -8.36 4.17
N ARG A 69 -5.70 -7.90 2.91
CA ARG A 69 -6.51 -8.48 1.84
C ARG A 69 -5.86 -9.75 1.29
N THR A 70 -6.51 -10.89 1.48
CA THR A 70 -6.00 -12.21 1.10
C THR A 70 -6.70 -12.83 -0.11
N GLY A 71 -7.67 -12.12 -0.72
CA GLY A 71 -8.48 -12.63 -1.83
C GLY A 71 -7.76 -12.72 -3.19
N GLY A 72 -6.45 -12.46 -3.24
CA GLY A 72 -5.68 -12.43 -4.48
C GLY A 72 -5.70 -11.06 -5.17
N ILE A 73 -5.09 -11.00 -6.35
CA ILE A 73 -5.00 -9.78 -7.17
C ILE A 73 -5.63 -10.08 -8.52
N ILE A 74 -6.52 -9.19 -8.97
CA ILE A 74 -7.10 -9.18 -10.30
C ILE A 74 -6.39 -8.07 -11.07
N SER A 75 -5.55 -8.44 -12.04
CA SER A 75 -4.81 -7.51 -12.89
C SER A 75 -5.51 -7.38 -14.23
N ILE A 76 -5.97 -6.17 -14.56
CA ILE A 76 -6.69 -5.86 -15.80
C ILE A 76 -5.79 -4.97 -16.64
N THR A 77 -5.54 -5.38 -17.88
CA THR A 77 -4.79 -4.57 -18.86
C THR A 77 -5.76 -3.95 -19.86
N THR A 78 -5.66 -2.65 -20.09
CA THR A 78 -6.55 -1.91 -21.01
C THR A 78 -5.78 -1.29 -22.18
N LYS A 79 -6.47 -1.03 -23.30
CA LYS A 79 -5.87 -0.34 -24.46
C LYS A 79 -5.70 1.14 -24.17
N SER A 80 -6.72 1.76 -23.57
CA SER A 80 -6.77 3.20 -23.36
C SER A 80 -5.89 3.68 -22.21
N LYS A 81 -5.55 2.81 -21.24
CA LYS A 81 -4.83 3.16 -20.01
C LYS A 81 -5.50 4.30 -19.23
N LYS A 82 -6.83 4.26 -19.15
CA LYS A 82 -7.70 5.31 -18.60
C LYS A 82 -7.27 5.81 -17.22
N TYR A 83 -6.96 4.88 -16.30
CA TYR A 83 -6.60 5.22 -14.92
C TYR A 83 -5.13 5.61 -14.75
N LEU A 84 -4.23 5.00 -15.53
CA LEU A 84 -2.79 5.24 -15.45
C LEU A 84 -2.38 6.59 -16.06
N LYS A 85 -2.98 6.99 -17.17
CA LYS A 85 -2.60 8.22 -17.90
C LYS A 85 -2.65 9.49 -17.04
N PRO A 86 -3.73 9.80 -16.31
CA PRO A 86 -3.79 11.00 -15.46
C PRO A 86 -2.72 10.98 -14.35
N LEU A 87 -2.43 9.80 -13.79
CA LEU A 87 -1.44 9.65 -12.73
C LEU A 87 -0.02 9.93 -13.24
N VAL A 88 0.32 9.37 -14.41
CA VAL A 88 1.61 9.62 -15.07
C VAL A 88 1.75 11.09 -15.46
N GLN A 89 0.69 11.70 -16.00
CA GLN A 89 0.68 13.11 -16.37
C GLN A 89 0.93 14.00 -15.16
N LYS A 90 0.18 13.80 -14.07
CA LYS A 90 0.37 14.53 -12.81
C LYS A 90 1.79 14.40 -12.29
N TYR A 91 2.34 13.18 -12.27
CA TYR A 91 3.72 12.96 -11.86
C TYR A 91 4.73 13.74 -12.71
N GLN A 92 4.54 13.78 -14.03
CA GLN A 92 5.40 14.54 -14.93
C GLN A 92 5.29 16.05 -14.68
N GLU A 93 4.10 16.56 -14.41
CA GLU A 93 3.86 17.97 -14.07
C GLU A 93 4.54 18.35 -12.75
N ASP A 94 4.35 17.53 -11.70
CA ASP A 94 4.98 17.72 -10.41
C ASP A 94 6.52 17.69 -10.53
N MET A 95 7.06 16.79 -11.35
CA MET A 95 8.50 16.73 -11.64
C MET A 95 9.00 17.95 -12.41
N LYS A 96 8.22 18.49 -13.35
CA LYS A 96 8.57 19.72 -14.08
C LYS A 96 8.59 20.93 -13.15
N LYS A 97 7.56 21.07 -12.31
CA LYS A 97 7.48 22.13 -11.30
C LYS A 97 8.65 22.05 -10.33
N ALA A 98 8.90 20.87 -9.77
CA ALA A 98 10.03 20.65 -8.86
C ALA A 98 11.39 20.96 -9.50
N LYS A 99 11.55 20.79 -10.82
CA LYS A 99 12.76 21.19 -11.54
C LYS A 99 12.83 22.71 -11.75
N SER A 100 11.71 23.35 -12.07
CA SER A 100 11.63 24.81 -12.22
C SER A 100 11.96 25.55 -10.93
N ASP A 101 11.57 24.97 -9.78
CA ASP A 101 11.78 25.58 -8.46
C ASP A 101 13.22 25.38 -7.92
N LYS A 102 14.06 24.58 -8.60
CA LYS A 102 15.46 24.36 -8.19
C LYS A 102 16.28 25.61 -8.46
N LYS A 103 16.88 26.16 -7.40
CA LYS A 103 17.85 27.24 -7.55
C LYS A 103 19.16 26.70 -8.14
N PRO A 104 19.77 27.41 -9.11
CA PRO A 104 21.05 27.00 -9.68
C PRO A 104 22.12 26.94 -8.58
N GLY A 105 22.91 25.86 -8.58
CA GLY A 105 23.99 25.64 -7.60
C GLY A 105 23.59 25.00 -6.27
N GLN A 106 22.29 24.77 -6.00
CA GLN A 106 21.85 24.05 -4.80
C GLN A 106 21.68 22.55 -5.07
N ILE A 107 22.37 21.72 -4.27
CA ILE A 107 22.18 20.27 -4.24
C ILE A 107 21.03 19.97 -3.27
N TYR A 108 19.96 19.38 -3.79
CA TYR A 108 18.84 18.90 -2.98
C TYR A 108 19.01 17.40 -2.78
N ILE A 109 19.27 17.00 -1.54
CA ILE A 109 19.35 15.59 -1.12
C ILE A 109 17.91 15.13 -0.82
N ARG A 110 17.57 13.93 -1.29
CA ARG A 110 16.26 13.30 -1.04
C ARG A 110 16.22 12.64 0.33
#